data_AF-A0A949HT77-F1
#
_entry.id   AF-A0A949HT77-F1
#
_cell.length_a   1.000
_cell.length_b   1.000
_cell.length_c   1.000
_cell.angle_alpha   90.00
_cell.angle_beta   90.00
_cell.angle_gamma   90.00
#
_symmetry.space_group_name_H-M   'P 1'
#
loop_
_entity.id
_entity.type
_entity.pdbx_description
1 polymer ?
#
loop_
_entity_poly.entity_id
_entity_poly.type
_entity_poly.pdbx_seq_one_letter_code
_entity_poly.pdbx_strand_id
1 'polypeptide(L)'
;VSGRGNAESLNSCSHGAGRAMSRKAAKEKFNWKDVNRFLRERGVTLISAGLDEVPMAYKNIREVMAAQDDLVTVLGQFDPRLVKMAPGGERPED
;
A
#
# COMPACT_ATOMS: atom_id res chain seq x y z
N VAL A 1 3.35 -9.84 -10.89
CA VAL A 1 2.17 -10.47 -11.54
C VAL A 1 2.41 -10.54 -13.04
N SER A 2 1.65 -11.33 -13.79
CA SER A 2 1.61 -11.29 -15.25
C SER A 2 0.18 -10.97 -15.71
N GLY A 3 0.03 -10.10 -16.70
CA GLY A 3 -1.29 -9.77 -17.25
C GLY A 3 -1.86 -10.92 -18.08
N ARG A 4 -3.19 -11.09 -18.05
CA ARG A 4 -3.91 -12.10 -18.84
C ARG A 4 -4.41 -11.60 -20.20
N GLY A 5 -4.29 -10.31 -20.48
CA GLY A 5 -4.75 -9.71 -21.74
C GLY A 5 -6.27 -9.68 -21.88
N ASN A 6 -6.99 -9.37 -20.79
CA ASN A 6 -8.44 -9.25 -20.83
C ASN A 6 -8.85 -8.01 -21.67
N ALA A 7 -9.52 -8.25 -22.80
CA ALA A 7 -9.94 -7.20 -23.72
C ALA A 7 -11.02 -6.25 -23.15
N GLU A 8 -11.91 -6.74 -22.28
CA GLU A 8 -12.93 -5.91 -21.61
C GLU A 8 -12.29 -4.87 -20.68
N SER A 9 -11.12 -5.20 -20.14
CA SER A 9 -10.28 -4.28 -19.36
C SER A 9 -9.34 -3.41 -20.19
N LEU A 10 -9.45 -3.44 -21.53
CA LEU A 10 -8.50 -2.82 -22.46
C LEU A 10 -7.04 -3.28 -22.21
N ASN A 11 -6.88 -4.56 -21.87
CA ASN A 11 -5.59 -5.17 -21.52
C ASN A 11 -4.88 -4.49 -20.34
N SER A 12 -5.65 -4.03 -19.34
CA SER A 12 -5.12 -3.31 -18.17
C SER A 12 -5.43 -4.03 -16.85
N CYS A 13 -4.79 -3.61 -15.76
CA CYS A 13 -5.04 -4.10 -14.41
C CYS A 13 -4.75 -2.98 -13.38
N SER A 14 -5.09 -3.21 -12.12
CA SER A 14 -4.81 -2.22 -11.07
C SER A 14 -3.31 -2.08 -10.80
N HIS A 15 -2.88 -0.87 -10.45
CA HIS A 15 -1.48 -0.60 -10.11
C HIS A 15 -1.11 -1.04 -8.68
N GLY A 16 -2.04 -0.95 -7.74
CA GLY A 16 -1.80 -1.24 -6.33
C GLY A 16 -3.07 -1.14 -5.50
N ALA A 17 -2.93 -1.15 -4.16
CA ALA A 17 -4.07 -1.20 -3.25
C ALA A 17 -5.01 0.01 -3.36
N GLY A 18 -4.47 1.19 -3.65
CA GLY A 18 -5.22 2.44 -3.61
C GLY A 18 -5.60 2.87 -2.19
N ARG A 19 -5.80 4.18 -2.00
CA ARG A 19 -6.09 4.74 -0.68
C ARG A 19 -7.52 4.40 -0.23
N ALA A 20 -7.68 4.11 1.06
CA ALA A 20 -8.98 3.99 1.72
C ALA A 20 -9.43 5.30 2.37
N MET A 21 -8.51 6.25 2.59
CA MET A 21 -8.80 7.57 3.14
C MET A 21 -7.83 8.64 2.62
N SER A 22 -8.21 9.91 2.77
CA SER A 22 -7.36 11.04 2.37
C SER A 22 -6.07 11.11 3.20
N ARG A 23 -5.03 11.79 2.67
CA ARG A 23 -3.78 12.05 3.40
C ARG A 23 -4.04 12.79 4.71
N LYS A 24 -4.93 13.80 4.69
CA LYS A 24 -5.33 14.56 5.89
C LYS A 24 -5.99 13.67 6.93
N ALA A 25 -6.98 12.86 6.53
CA ALA A 25 -7.67 11.96 7.45
C ALA A 25 -6.71 10.93 8.08
N ALA A 26 -5.73 10.43 7.32
CA ALA A 26 -4.71 9.52 7.86
C ALA A 26 -3.82 10.20 8.92
N LYS A 27 -3.37 11.45 8.67
CA LYS A 27 -2.57 12.23 9.63
C LYS A 27 -3.31 12.54 10.92
N GLU A 28 -4.64 12.75 10.84
CA GLU A 28 -5.49 13.03 12.01
C GLU A 28 -5.84 11.75 12.79
N LYS A 29 -6.01 10.62 12.09
CA LYS A 29 -6.47 9.36 12.68
C LYS A 29 -5.35 8.53 13.31
N PHE A 30 -4.16 8.53 12.73
CA PHE A 30 -3.07 7.64 13.13
C PHE A 30 -1.99 8.36 13.92
N ASN A 31 -1.27 7.61 14.74
CA ASN A 31 -0.13 8.10 15.50
C ASN A 31 1.03 7.10 15.42
N TRP A 32 2.26 7.59 15.57
CA TRP A 32 3.45 6.76 15.41
C TRP A 32 3.59 5.65 16.45
N LYS A 33 3.02 5.81 17.66
CA LYS A 33 3.12 4.79 18.71
C LYS A 33 2.41 3.51 18.27
N ASP A 34 1.19 3.64 17.77
CA ASP A 34 0.37 2.51 17.31
C ASP A 34 0.90 1.92 16.00
N VAL A 35 1.32 2.78 15.07
CA VAL A 35 1.91 2.36 13.78
C VAL A 35 3.20 1.57 14.01
N ASN A 36 4.10 2.06 14.87
CA ASN A 36 5.35 1.37 15.16
C ASN A 36 5.11 0.05 15.89
N ARG A 37 4.08 -0.04 16.76
CA ARG A 37 3.68 -1.32 17.36
C ARG A 37 3.22 -2.30 16.27
N PHE A 38 2.32 -1.87 15.39
CA PHE A 38 1.80 -2.68 14.29
C PHE A 38 2.90 -3.22 13.36
N LEU A 39 3.90 -2.38 13.03
CA LEU A 39 5.02 -2.76 12.17
C LEU A 39 5.99 -3.71 12.86
N ARG A 40 6.28 -3.49 14.15
CA ARG A 40 7.12 -4.40 14.95
C ARG A 40 6.52 -5.79 15.08
N GLU A 41 5.22 -5.89 15.32
CA GLU A 41 4.50 -7.18 15.37
C GLU A 41 4.59 -7.96 14.05
N ARG A 42 4.85 -7.27 12.93
CA ARG A 42 5.03 -7.87 11.60
C ARG A 42 6.51 -8.05 11.20
N GLY A 43 7.44 -7.70 12.09
CA GLY A 43 8.86 -7.76 11.80
C GLY A 43 9.29 -6.83 10.66
N VAL A 44 8.71 -5.63 10.60
CA VAL A 44 9.05 -4.58 9.62
C VAL A 44 9.79 -3.45 10.33
N THR A 45 11.01 -3.16 9.87
CA THR A 45 11.81 -2.03 10.34
C THR A 45 11.49 -0.78 9.52
N LEU A 46 10.98 0.26 10.18
CA LEU A 46 10.71 1.56 9.56
C LEU A 46 11.87 2.53 9.82
N ILE A 47 12.47 3.04 8.76
CA ILE A 47 13.51 4.08 8.81
C ILE A 47 12.88 5.46 8.75
N SER A 48 11.96 5.68 7.81
CA SER A 48 11.26 6.95 7.61
C SER A 48 10.00 6.76 6.76
N ALA A 49 8.95 7.51 7.07
CA ALA A 49 7.73 7.66 6.26
C ALA A 49 6.86 8.81 6.83
N GLY A 50 5.81 9.19 6.10
CA GLY A 50 4.71 10.00 6.60
C GLY A 50 3.59 9.17 7.21
N LEU A 51 2.85 9.72 8.18
CA LEU A 51 1.66 9.06 8.75
C LEU A 51 0.54 8.86 7.72
N ASP A 52 0.55 9.65 6.66
CA ASP A 52 -0.36 9.49 5.52
C ASP A 52 -0.06 8.29 4.64
N GLU A 53 1.12 7.67 4.78
CA GLU A 53 1.55 6.52 3.97
C GLU A 53 1.55 5.19 4.75
N VAL A 54 1.01 5.19 5.97
CA VAL A 54 0.92 3.98 6.78
C VAL A 54 -0.02 2.96 6.15
N PRO A 55 0.18 1.64 6.35
CA PRO A 55 -0.60 0.65 5.63
C PRO A 55 -2.12 0.73 5.91
N MET A 56 -2.53 1.31 7.05
CA MET A 56 -3.92 1.50 7.44
C MET A 56 -4.63 2.59 6.63
N ALA A 57 -3.87 3.43 5.90
CA ALA A 57 -4.42 4.43 5.00
C ALA A 57 -4.83 3.85 3.63
N TYR A 58 -4.44 2.61 3.35
CA TYR A 58 -4.68 1.90 2.09
C TYR A 58 -5.76 0.83 2.23
N LYS A 59 -6.34 0.43 1.09
CA LYS A 59 -7.22 -0.73 1.03
C LYS A 59 -6.43 -2.01 1.28
N ASN A 60 -7.12 -3.09 1.60
CA ASN A 60 -6.51 -4.40 1.69
C ASN A 60 -6.08 -4.88 0.30
N ILE A 61 -4.78 -5.04 0.08
CA ILE A 61 -4.24 -5.51 -1.21
C ILE A 61 -4.80 -6.87 -1.59
N ARG A 62 -5.13 -7.75 -0.63
CA ARG A 62 -5.68 -9.08 -0.93
C ARG A 62 -7.07 -9.00 -1.55
N GLU A 63 -7.89 -8.06 -1.12
CA GLU A 63 -9.22 -7.80 -1.71
C GLU A 63 -9.07 -7.25 -3.13
N VAL A 64 -8.12 -6.33 -3.34
CA VAL A 64 -7.83 -5.79 -4.68
C VAL A 64 -7.31 -6.86 -5.62
N MET A 65 -6.45 -7.76 -5.15
CA MET A 65 -5.95 -8.90 -5.95
C MET A 65 -7.05 -9.92 -6.28
N ALA A 66 -7.96 -10.18 -5.34
CA ALA A 66 -9.10 -11.07 -5.58
C ALA A 66 -10.10 -10.50 -6.59
N ALA A 67 -10.32 -9.17 -6.57
CA ALA A 67 -11.25 -8.51 -7.48
C ALA A 67 -10.75 -8.38 -8.93
N GLN A 68 -9.51 -8.79 -9.24
CA GLN A 68 -8.92 -8.73 -10.58
C GLN A 68 -8.31 -10.08 -10.99
N ASP A 69 -8.83 -11.17 -10.43
CA ASP A 69 -8.31 -12.52 -10.67
C ASP A 69 -8.39 -12.93 -12.16
N ASP A 70 -9.29 -12.33 -12.93
CA ASP A 70 -9.48 -12.45 -14.36
C ASP A 70 -8.50 -11.60 -15.18
N LEU A 71 -7.93 -10.55 -14.56
CA LEU A 71 -7.00 -9.63 -15.23
C LEU A 71 -5.53 -10.07 -15.10
N VAL A 72 -5.15 -10.72 -13.99
CA VAL A 72 -3.75 -11.03 -13.68
C VAL A 72 -3.53 -12.44 -13.12
N THR A 73 -2.34 -12.97 -13.38
CA THR A 73 -1.81 -14.17 -12.73
C THR A 73 -0.77 -13.77 -11.68
N VAL A 74 -0.92 -14.29 -10.46
CA VAL A 74 0.03 -14.05 -9.37
C VAL A 74 1.29 -14.86 -9.62
N LEU A 75 2.44 -14.17 -9.71
CA LEU A 75 3.75 -14.79 -9.88
C LEU A 75 4.52 -14.93 -8.57
N GLY A 76 4.21 -14.08 -7.59
CA GLY A 76 4.91 -14.01 -6.32
C GLY A 76 4.36 -12.91 -5.43
N GLN A 77 4.63 -13.03 -4.14
CA GLN A 77 4.30 -12.06 -3.11
C GLN A 77 5.59 -11.66 -2.39
N PHE A 78 5.71 -10.37 -2.10
CA PHE A 78 6.84 -9.81 -1.37
C PHE A 78 6.32 -9.11 -0.12
N ASP A 79 6.77 -9.57 1.05
CA ASP A 79 6.44 -8.96 2.33
C ASP A 79 7.62 -8.08 2.77
N PRO A 80 7.40 -6.78 3.06
CA PRO A 80 8.49 -5.87 3.39
C PRO A 80 9.12 -6.22 4.74
N ARG A 81 10.45 -6.12 4.82
CA ARG A 81 11.22 -6.19 6.07
C ARG A 81 11.81 -4.86 6.49
N LEU A 82 12.01 -3.94 5.54
CA LEU A 82 12.60 -2.63 5.75
C LEU A 82 11.89 -1.61 4.87
N VAL A 83 11.57 -0.44 5.41
CA VAL A 83 10.92 0.66 4.69
C VAL A 83 11.66 1.97 4.93
N LYS A 84 12.02 2.66 3.85
CA LYS A 84 12.55 4.02 3.85
C LYS A 84 11.80 4.82 2.79
N MET A 85 11.14 5.88 3.23
CA MET A 85 10.40 6.82 2.38
C MET A 85 10.81 8.26 2.73
N ALA A 86 10.32 9.24 1.98
CA ALA A 86 10.47 10.64 2.35
C ALA A 86 9.96 10.86 3.80
N PRO A 87 10.68 11.65 4.62
CA PRO A 87 10.20 12.04 5.94
C PRO A 87 8.84 12.74 5.87
N GLY A 88 8.03 12.57 6.91
CA GLY A 88 6.78 13.33 7.02
C GLY A 88 7.05 14.84 7.06
N GLY A 89 6.33 15.61 6.23
CA GLY A 89 6.42 17.07 6.19
C GLY A 89 7.10 17.63 4.94
N GLU A 90 7.81 16.79 4.17
CA GLU A 90 8.24 17.16 2.83
C GLU A 90 7.04 17.18 1.88
N ARG A 91 6.99 18.16 0.97
CA ARG A 91 5.96 18.19 -0.07
C ARG A 91 6.19 16.99 -0.98
N PRO A 92 5.14 16.23 -1.35
CA PRO A 92 5.26 15.26 -2.43
C PRO A 92 5.83 15.96 -3.67
N GLU A 93 6.73 15.30 -4.39
CA GLU A 93 7.26 15.83 -5.65
C GLU A 93 6.26 15.71 -6.82
N ASP A 94 5.07 15.17 -6.54
CA ASP A 94 3.92 15.09 -7.46
C ASP A 94 3.32 16.46 -7.80
#